data_AF-E9GJK4-F1
#
_entry.id   AF-E9GJK4-F1
#
_cell.length_a   1.000
_cell.length_b   1.000
_cell.length_c   1.000
_cell.angle_alpha   90.00
_cell.angle_beta   90.00
_cell.angle_gamma   90.00
#
_symmetry.space_group_name_H-M   'P 1'
#
loop_
_entity.id
_entity.type
_entity.pdbx_description
1 polymer ?
#
loop_
_entity_poly.entity_id
_entity_poly.type
_entity_poly.pdbx_seq_one_letter_code
_entity_poly.pdbx_strand_id
1 'polypeptide(L)'
;MISFNSFNEAFNSSAATKIVDSTAHLLPSHSSAKFYNVVKLGECVEEFDMTKREAKFAFRSTDLGSWDSDFFASVSDITNSKPKTIQHWALVVHFPRGKKTYFFKARADNGLLLAYRAEGVAYQVFEKATYIGTIETCPSELLEKAKQVPTGEYDVLLNNRQTWLKDFLLLISPELLVALHDKVPDTKTYLNYLAREFNK
;
A
#
# COMPACT_ATOMS: atom_id res chain seq x y z
N MET A 1 27.71 -33.23 -49.86
CA MET A 1 29.05 -33.83 -49.99
C MET A 1 29.94 -32.78 -50.65
N ILE A 2 30.99 -32.31 -49.96
CA ILE A 2 32.17 -31.54 -50.47
C ILE A 2 31.82 -30.15 -51.07
N SER A 3 32.02 -28.97 -50.45
CA SER A 3 33.11 -28.29 -49.74
C SER A 3 34.19 -27.61 -50.60
N PHE A 4 34.45 -26.35 -50.24
CA PHE A 4 35.68 -25.53 -50.33
C PHE A 4 36.07 -24.81 -51.63
N ASN A 5 36.14 -23.48 -51.53
CA ASN A 5 37.32 -22.59 -51.68
C ASN A 5 36.90 -21.25 -52.35
N SER A 6 37.47 -20.07 -52.12
CA SER A 6 38.41 -19.47 -51.16
C SER A 6 38.56 -18.00 -51.64
N PHE A 7 38.57 -17.03 -50.71
CA PHE A 7 39.68 -16.11 -50.42
C PHE A 7 39.86 -14.84 -51.28
N ASN A 8 40.01 -13.73 -50.52
CA ASN A 8 40.89 -12.56 -50.68
C ASN A 8 40.71 -11.63 -51.92
N GLU A 9 40.91 -10.31 -51.86
CA GLU A 9 41.76 -9.46 -51.02
C GLU A 9 41.27 -8.00 -51.17
N ALA A 10 41.14 -7.24 -50.07
CA ALA A 10 42.00 -6.11 -49.66
C ALA A 10 41.78 -4.76 -50.40
N PHE A 11 41.55 -3.67 -49.63
CA PHE A 11 42.60 -2.68 -49.32
C PHE A 11 42.11 -1.54 -48.38
N ASN A 12 42.82 -1.41 -47.24
CA ASN A 12 43.26 -0.22 -46.48
C ASN A 12 42.31 0.97 -46.19
N SER A 13 42.01 1.26 -44.91
CA SER A 13 42.85 1.99 -43.91
C SER A 13 42.95 3.49 -44.23
N SER A 14 42.27 4.38 -43.51
CA SER A 14 42.75 5.12 -42.32
C SER A 14 41.77 6.32 -42.18
N ALA A 15 41.30 6.84 -41.04
CA ALA A 15 41.95 7.07 -39.77
C ALA A 15 40.90 7.09 -38.65
N ALA A 16 41.25 6.47 -37.52
CA ALA A 16 40.58 6.65 -36.25
C ALA A 16 40.97 8.01 -35.64
N THR A 17 39.98 8.78 -35.21
CA THR A 17 40.18 9.71 -34.09
C THR A 17 39.11 9.41 -33.06
N LYS A 18 39.59 8.86 -31.93
CA LYS A 18 38.88 8.67 -30.67
C LYS A 18 38.16 9.96 -30.27
N ILE A 19 36.85 9.89 -30.05
CA ILE A 19 36.20 10.71 -29.03
C ILE A 19 35.62 9.73 -28.02
N VAL A 20 36.01 9.99 -26.77
CA VAL A 20 35.87 9.17 -25.58
C VAL A 20 34.40 9.07 -25.17
N ASP A 21 34.06 7.88 -24.68
CA ASP A 21 32.90 7.52 -23.90
C ASP A 21 32.27 8.66 -23.09
N SER A 22 30.98 8.88 -23.33
CA SER A 22 30.06 9.16 -22.24
C SER A 22 28.79 8.34 -22.48
N THR A 23 28.94 7.03 -22.33
CA THR A 23 27.85 6.06 -22.18
C THR A 23 27.10 6.35 -20.88
N ALA A 24 26.27 7.39 -20.90
CA ALA A 24 25.11 7.43 -20.03
C ALA A 24 24.10 6.43 -20.61
N HIS A 25 24.22 5.17 -20.19
CA HIS A 25 23.10 4.24 -20.18
C HIS A 25 22.02 4.85 -19.28
N LEU A 26 21.20 5.73 -19.85
CA LEU A 26 19.88 6.02 -19.35
C LEU A 26 19.07 4.74 -19.55
N LEU A 27 19.19 3.84 -18.57
CA LEU A 27 18.17 2.86 -18.29
C LEU A 27 16.83 3.60 -18.33
N PRO A 28 15.82 3.10 -19.07
CA PRO A 28 14.49 3.62 -18.87
C PRO A 28 14.16 3.37 -17.39
N SER A 29 14.03 4.46 -16.64
CA SER A 29 13.47 4.44 -15.30
C SER A 29 12.06 3.88 -15.45
N HIS A 30 11.92 2.58 -15.27
CA HIS A 30 10.63 1.93 -15.11
C HIS A 30 10.03 2.36 -13.77
N SER A 31 9.72 3.65 -13.60
CA SER A 31 8.63 4.05 -12.74
C SER A 31 7.36 3.68 -13.51
N SER A 32 7.01 2.39 -13.51
CA SER A 32 5.64 2.00 -13.81
C SER A 32 4.81 2.56 -12.65
N ALA A 33 4.35 3.81 -12.78
CA ALA A 33 3.30 4.35 -11.95
C ALA A 33 2.11 3.40 -12.16
N LYS A 34 1.94 2.44 -11.24
CA LYS A 34 0.82 1.52 -11.30
C LYS A 34 -0.40 2.29 -10.83
N PHE A 35 -1.24 2.68 -11.77
CA PHE A 35 -2.55 3.29 -11.56
C PHE A 35 -3.46 2.29 -10.83
N TYR A 36 -3.45 2.32 -9.50
CA TYR A 36 -4.58 1.79 -8.74
C TYR A 36 -5.61 2.92 -8.62
N ASN A 37 -6.88 2.59 -8.81
CA ASN A 37 -7.94 3.57 -8.63
C ASN A 37 -8.24 3.68 -7.13
N VAL A 38 -7.98 4.85 -6.53
CA VAL A 38 -8.35 5.14 -5.14
C VAL A 38 -9.66 5.90 -5.14
N VAL A 39 -10.66 5.37 -4.43
CA VAL A 39 -12.01 5.96 -4.37
C VAL A 39 -12.43 6.05 -2.90
N LYS A 40 -13.14 7.14 -2.54
CA LYS A 40 -13.76 7.28 -1.21
C LYS A 40 -14.83 6.22 -1.04
N LEU A 41 -14.95 5.62 0.15
CA LEU A 41 -15.95 4.56 0.35
C LEU A 41 -17.38 5.03 0.07
N GLY A 42 -17.72 6.28 0.37
CA GLY A 42 -19.03 6.87 0.05
C GLY A 42 -19.31 7.03 -1.45
N GLU A 43 -18.26 7.05 -2.28
CA GLU A 43 -18.35 7.17 -3.75
C GLU A 43 -18.22 5.80 -4.43
N CYS A 44 -17.85 4.75 -3.70
CA CYS A 44 -17.79 3.40 -4.22
C CYS A 44 -19.20 2.85 -4.48
N VAL A 45 -19.49 2.58 -5.75
CA VAL A 45 -20.62 1.72 -6.16
C VAL A 45 -20.43 0.34 -5.53
N GLU A 46 -21.54 -0.32 -5.18
CA GLU A 46 -21.53 -1.70 -4.68
C GLU A 46 -20.79 -2.62 -5.65
N GLU A 47 -19.86 -3.42 -5.12
CA GLU A 47 -19.19 -4.43 -5.93
C GLU A 47 -20.15 -5.56 -6.24
N PHE A 48 -20.37 -5.85 -7.52
CA PHE A 48 -21.23 -6.96 -7.96
C PHE A 48 -20.67 -8.35 -7.62
N ASP A 49 -19.41 -8.42 -7.19
CA ASP A 49 -18.77 -9.68 -6.80
C ASP A 49 -19.16 -10.06 -5.36
N MET A 50 -20.28 -10.79 -5.26
CA MET A 50 -20.79 -11.33 -4.00
C MET A 50 -20.29 -12.74 -3.70
N THR A 51 -19.39 -13.31 -4.51
CA THR A 51 -18.93 -14.69 -4.32
C THR A 51 -17.93 -14.76 -3.17
N LYS A 52 -18.39 -15.32 -2.04
CA LYS A 52 -17.53 -15.60 -0.90
C LYS A 52 -16.44 -16.60 -1.27
N ARG A 53 -15.24 -16.32 -0.79
CA ARG A 53 -14.05 -17.13 -1.02
C ARG A 53 -12.99 -16.76 0.01
N GLU A 54 -11.96 -17.58 0.05
CA GLU A 54 -10.78 -17.30 0.86
C GLU A 54 -10.18 -15.93 0.46
N ALA A 55 -10.10 -15.02 1.43
CA ALA A 55 -9.44 -13.74 1.32
C ALA A 55 -8.29 -13.68 2.32
N LYS A 56 -7.12 -13.26 1.85
CA LYS A 56 -5.91 -13.12 2.66
C LYS A 56 -5.74 -11.68 3.08
N PHE A 57 -5.48 -11.47 4.37
CA PHE A 57 -5.38 -10.16 5.00
C PHE A 57 -3.94 -9.91 5.42
N ALA A 58 -3.44 -8.74 5.09
CA ALA A 58 -2.12 -8.29 5.51
C ALA A 58 -2.18 -6.84 6.00
N PHE A 59 -1.42 -6.56 7.04
CA PHE A 59 -1.25 -5.24 7.63
C PHE A 59 -0.08 -4.52 6.99
N ARG A 60 -0.26 -3.23 6.73
CA ARG A 60 0.84 -2.37 6.31
C ARG A 60 0.83 -1.08 7.11
N SER A 61 1.95 -0.78 7.77
CA SER A 61 2.27 0.58 8.17
C SER A 61 2.68 1.37 6.94
N THR A 62 1.91 2.39 6.61
CA THR A 62 2.26 3.33 5.55
C THR A 62 3.06 4.47 6.15
N ASP A 63 4.34 4.51 5.80
CA ASP A 63 4.98 5.80 5.55
C ASP A 63 4.34 6.33 4.26
N LEU A 64 3.69 7.50 4.31
CA LEU A 64 2.98 8.06 3.16
C LEU A 64 3.94 8.55 2.05
N GLY A 65 5.26 8.33 2.18
CA GLY A 65 6.29 8.81 1.26
C GLY A 65 6.73 7.88 0.11
N SER A 66 6.01 6.83 -0.32
CA SER A 66 6.47 6.05 -1.51
C SER A 66 5.41 5.55 -2.49
N TRP A 67 4.17 6.04 -2.41
CA TRP A 67 3.12 5.66 -3.38
C TRP A 67 2.23 6.83 -3.82
N ASP A 68 2.10 7.88 -2.99
CA ASP A 68 1.62 9.19 -3.42
C ASP A 68 2.84 10.14 -3.38
N SER A 69 3.42 10.44 -4.54
CA SER A 69 4.52 11.42 -4.62
C SER A 69 4.02 12.87 -4.55
N ASP A 70 2.92 13.14 -3.85
CA ASP A 70 2.35 14.47 -3.69
C ASP A 70 1.60 14.53 -2.34
N PHE A 71 2.29 14.74 -1.20
CA PHE A 71 1.77 15.64 -0.13
C PHE A 71 2.59 15.82 1.17
N PHE A 72 3.71 15.16 1.43
CA PHE A 72 4.39 15.32 2.73
C PHE A 72 5.85 15.78 2.60
N ALA A 73 6.03 16.96 2.01
CA ALA A 73 7.13 17.84 2.40
C ALA A 73 6.59 18.83 3.45
N SER A 74 7.32 18.98 4.56
CA SER A 74 7.12 20.00 5.59
C SER A 74 6.05 19.74 6.67
N VAL A 75 6.38 18.85 7.61
CA VAL A 75 6.27 19.23 9.04
C VAL A 75 7.64 18.97 9.67
N SER A 76 8.60 19.84 9.35
CA SER A 76 9.75 20.08 10.23
C SER A 76 9.27 20.83 11.46
N ASP A 77 9.92 20.56 12.59
CA ASP A 77 9.75 21.18 13.91
C ASP A 77 8.68 20.60 14.85
N ILE A 78 9.01 19.46 15.47
CA ILE A 78 8.87 19.31 16.92
C ILE A 78 10.17 18.72 17.49
N THR A 79 10.98 19.62 18.03
CA THR A 79 12.02 19.42 19.04
C THR A 79 12.09 18.03 19.70
N ASN A 80 13.24 17.35 19.54
CA ASN A 80 13.92 16.46 20.50
C ASN A 80 13.16 15.29 21.18
N SER A 81 12.07 14.79 20.62
CA SER A 81 11.63 13.42 20.87
C SER A 81 11.68 12.66 19.55
N LYS A 82 12.25 11.44 19.54
CA LYS A 82 12.30 10.57 18.35
C LYS A 82 10.98 10.72 17.60
N PRO A 83 10.97 11.02 16.29
CA PRO A 83 9.72 11.28 15.61
C PRO A 83 8.83 10.07 15.83
N LYS A 84 7.75 10.28 16.58
CA LYS A 84 6.56 9.43 16.56
C LYS A 84 6.03 9.56 15.14
N THR A 85 6.73 8.96 14.16
CA THR A 85 6.24 8.86 12.79
C THR A 85 4.93 8.13 12.91
N ILE A 86 3.84 8.87 12.85
CA ILE A 86 2.48 8.35 12.89
C ILE A 86 2.35 7.51 11.63
N GLN A 87 2.71 6.24 11.74
CA GLN A 87 2.60 5.29 10.66
C GLN A 87 1.12 5.09 10.42
N HIS A 88 0.59 5.55 9.29
CA HIS A 88 -0.83 5.33 9.01
C HIS A 88 -1.05 3.86 8.72
N TRP A 89 -2.10 3.29 9.31
CA TRP A 89 -2.34 1.87 9.13
C TRP A 89 -3.25 1.62 7.94
N ALA A 90 -3.00 0.51 7.28
CA ALA A 90 -3.86 0.04 6.20
C ALA A 90 -3.97 -1.48 6.18
N LEU A 91 -5.11 -1.92 5.67
CA LEU A 91 -5.41 -3.31 5.42
C LEU A 91 -5.27 -3.60 3.93
N VAL A 92 -4.44 -4.58 3.61
CA VAL A 92 -4.32 -5.14 2.27
C VAL A 92 -5.10 -6.44 2.23
N VAL A 93 -6.03 -6.58 1.31
CA VAL A 93 -6.85 -7.78 1.14
C VAL A 93 -6.63 -8.37 -0.23
N HIS A 94 -6.20 -9.62 -0.30
CA HIS A 94 -5.94 -10.32 -1.55
C HIS A 94 -6.89 -11.51 -1.72
N PHE A 95 -7.53 -11.59 -2.89
CA PHE A 95 -8.39 -12.72 -3.28
C PHE A 95 -7.66 -13.60 -4.32
N PRO A 96 -7.12 -14.77 -3.94
CA PRO A 96 -6.24 -15.58 -4.80
C PRO A 96 -6.87 -16.00 -6.13
N ARG A 97 -8.18 -16.32 -6.12
CA ARG A 97 -8.90 -16.75 -7.32
C ARG A 97 -9.32 -15.60 -8.23
N GLY A 98 -9.37 -14.37 -7.72
CA GLY A 98 -9.83 -13.19 -8.45
C GLY A 98 -8.71 -12.31 -9.01
N LYS A 99 -7.44 -12.55 -8.64
CA LYS A 99 -6.30 -11.64 -8.88
C LYS A 99 -6.55 -10.18 -8.46
N LYS A 100 -7.57 -9.94 -7.62
CA LYS A 100 -7.89 -8.62 -7.09
C LYS A 100 -7.26 -8.46 -5.73
N THR A 101 -6.52 -7.37 -5.58
CA THR A 101 -5.99 -6.92 -4.30
C THR A 101 -6.58 -5.56 -4.01
N TYR A 102 -7.10 -5.42 -2.80
CA TYR A 102 -7.75 -4.22 -2.30
C TYR A 102 -6.90 -3.61 -1.20
N PHE A 103 -7.02 -2.29 -1.07
CA PHE A 103 -6.43 -1.54 0.02
C PHE A 103 -7.52 -0.77 0.74
N PHE A 104 -7.67 -0.98 2.04
CA PHE A 104 -8.59 -0.21 2.89
C PHE A 104 -7.77 0.64 3.87
N LYS A 105 -8.05 1.95 3.89
CA LYS A 105 -7.41 2.91 4.79
C LYS A 105 -8.32 4.08 5.10
N ALA A 106 -8.00 4.79 6.16
CA ALA A 106 -8.48 6.14 6.38
C ALA A 106 -7.40 7.17 6.03
N ARG A 107 -7.81 8.32 5.49
CA ARG A 107 -6.96 9.49 5.22
C ARG A 107 -7.67 10.76 5.68
N ALA A 108 -6.89 11.78 6.00
CA ALA A 108 -7.43 13.13 6.15
C ALA A 108 -7.65 13.74 4.76
N ASP A 109 -8.81 14.34 4.56
CA ASP A 109 -9.16 15.13 3.38
C ASP A 109 -10.00 16.33 3.84
N ASN A 110 -9.51 17.54 3.61
CA ASN A 110 -10.11 18.79 4.07
C ASN A 110 -10.50 18.81 5.57
N GLY A 111 -9.62 18.30 6.44
CA GLY A 111 -9.86 18.24 7.88
C GLY A 111 -10.82 17.13 8.33
N LEU A 112 -11.37 16.34 7.40
CA LEU A 112 -12.21 15.19 7.70
C LEU A 112 -11.43 13.89 7.53
N LEU A 113 -11.62 12.96 8.45
CA LEU A 113 -11.21 11.58 8.30
C LEU A 113 -12.15 10.89 7.32
N LEU A 114 -11.65 10.49 6.16
CA LEU A 114 -12.41 9.73 5.17
C LEU A 114 -11.79 8.35 4.95
N ALA A 115 -12.63 7.37 4.69
CA ALA A 115 -12.23 6.02 4.35
C ALA A 115 -12.11 5.85 2.83
N TYR A 116 -11.15 5.04 2.40
CA TYR A 116 -10.82 4.82 0.99
C TYR A 116 -10.61 3.34 0.68
N ARG A 117 -10.97 2.98 -0.56
CA ARG A 117 -10.62 1.72 -1.20
C ARG A 117 -9.67 2.00 -2.36
N ALA A 118 -8.62 1.20 -2.51
CA ALA A 118 -7.87 1.11 -3.76
C ALA A 118 -8.07 -0.26 -4.42
N GLU A 119 -8.29 -0.28 -5.73
CA GLU A 119 -8.43 -1.49 -6.54
C GLU A 119 -7.22 -1.72 -7.45
N GLY A 120 -7.03 -2.97 -7.89
CA GLY A 120 -5.96 -3.31 -8.83
C GLY A 120 -4.56 -3.20 -8.23
N VAL A 121 -4.46 -3.28 -6.90
CA VAL A 121 -3.18 -3.19 -6.21
C VAL A 121 -2.31 -4.38 -6.60
N ALA A 122 -1.06 -4.09 -6.95
CA ALA A 122 -0.12 -5.12 -7.37
C ALA A 122 0.10 -6.15 -6.25
N TYR A 123 0.11 -7.44 -6.57
CA TYR A 123 0.30 -8.51 -5.58
C TYR A 123 1.59 -8.33 -4.75
N GLN A 124 2.65 -7.75 -5.32
CA GLN A 124 3.90 -7.45 -4.60
C GLN A 124 3.70 -6.52 -3.40
N VAL A 125 2.62 -5.73 -3.37
CA VAL A 125 2.26 -4.91 -2.20
C VAL A 125 1.81 -5.80 -1.05
N PHE A 126 1.03 -6.84 -1.36
CA PHE A 126 0.62 -7.83 -0.37
C PHE A 126 1.82 -8.61 0.16
N GLU A 127 2.75 -9.02 -0.71
CA GLU A 127 3.98 -9.73 -0.29
C GLU A 127 4.89 -8.91 0.64
N LYS A 128 4.87 -7.58 0.51
CA LYS A 128 5.62 -6.65 1.37
C LYS A 128 4.87 -6.25 2.65
N ALA A 129 3.61 -6.66 2.80
CA ALA A 129 2.80 -6.39 3.97
C ALA A 129 2.90 -7.56 4.96
N THR A 130 2.64 -7.31 6.23
CA THR A 130 2.66 -8.34 7.27
C THR A 130 1.38 -9.15 7.19
N TYR A 131 1.44 -10.39 6.73
CA TYR A 131 0.27 -11.28 6.72
C TYR A 131 -0.28 -11.49 8.15
N ILE A 132 -1.57 -11.25 8.32
CA ILE A 132 -2.26 -11.36 9.62
C ILE A 132 -3.29 -12.48 9.66
N GLY A 133 -3.82 -12.94 8.53
CA GLY A 133 -4.76 -14.06 8.54
C GLY A 133 -5.59 -14.20 7.28
N THR A 134 -6.52 -15.15 7.35
CA THR A 134 -7.42 -15.49 6.26
C THR A 134 -8.83 -15.62 6.81
N ILE A 135 -9.80 -15.10 6.08
CA ILE A 135 -11.22 -15.35 6.34
C ILE A 135 -11.97 -15.63 5.03
N GLU A 136 -13.13 -16.28 5.13
CA GLU A 136 -14.04 -16.42 4.01
C GLU A 136 -14.94 -15.19 3.90
N THR A 137 -14.83 -14.45 2.80
CA THR A 137 -15.61 -13.23 2.56
C THR A 137 -15.64 -12.89 1.07
N CYS A 138 -16.30 -11.80 0.70
CA CYS A 138 -16.32 -11.26 -0.65
C CYS A 138 -16.03 -9.75 -0.62
N PRO A 139 -15.61 -9.15 -1.76
CA PRO A 139 -15.37 -7.72 -1.82
C PRO A 139 -16.58 -6.86 -1.44
N SER A 140 -17.81 -7.28 -1.79
CA SER A 140 -19.03 -6.56 -1.42
C SER A 140 -19.23 -6.48 0.08
N GLU A 141 -19.10 -7.61 0.80
CA GLU A 141 -19.22 -7.66 2.26
C GLU A 141 -18.15 -6.80 2.95
N LEU A 142 -16.91 -6.81 2.45
CA LEU A 142 -15.85 -5.96 2.98
C LEU A 142 -16.14 -4.48 2.77
N LEU A 143 -16.66 -4.11 1.60
CA LEU A 143 -17.05 -2.73 1.32
C LEU A 143 -18.19 -2.27 2.23
N GLU A 144 -19.22 -3.09 2.41
CA GLU A 144 -20.34 -2.80 3.31
C GLU A 144 -19.86 -2.60 4.75
N LYS A 145 -19.02 -3.51 5.27
CA LYS A 145 -18.44 -3.37 6.61
C LYS A 145 -17.57 -2.13 6.74
N ALA A 146 -16.78 -1.80 5.71
CA ALA A 146 -15.92 -0.63 5.74
C ALA A 146 -16.73 0.67 5.77
N LYS A 147 -17.89 0.71 5.10
CA LYS A 147 -18.84 1.84 5.12
C LYS A 147 -19.52 2.03 6.50
N GLN A 148 -19.60 0.98 7.33
CA GLN A 148 -20.20 1.06 8.66
C GLN A 148 -19.28 1.69 9.72
N VAL A 149 -17.97 1.77 9.46
CA VAL A 149 -17.03 2.35 10.42
C VAL A 149 -17.16 3.87 10.41
N PRO A 150 -17.43 4.52 11.57
CA PRO A 150 -17.61 5.95 11.64
C PRO A 150 -16.42 6.73 11.06
N THR A 151 -16.76 7.76 10.29
CA THR A 151 -15.86 8.80 9.82
C THR A 151 -16.25 10.12 10.50
N GLY A 152 -15.36 11.10 10.53
CA GLY A 152 -15.60 12.33 11.28
C GLY A 152 -14.48 13.34 11.13
N GLU A 153 -14.39 14.30 12.02
CA GLU A 153 -13.27 15.25 12.03
C GLU A 153 -11.94 14.49 12.24
N TYR A 154 -10.94 14.84 11.44
CA TYR A 154 -9.61 14.26 11.60
C TYR A 154 -8.87 14.96 12.73
N ASP A 155 -8.54 14.20 13.75
CA ASP A 155 -7.69 14.64 14.84
C ASP A 155 -6.39 13.80 14.82
N VAL A 156 -5.26 14.49 14.66
CA VAL A 156 -3.92 13.91 14.64
C VAL A 156 -3.52 13.39 16.02
N LEU A 157 -3.92 14.09 17.09
CA LEU A 157 -3.62 13.72 18.48
C LEU A 157 -4.39 12.45 18.86
N LEU A 158 -5.66 12.38 18.46
CA LEU A 158 -6.52 11.21 18.69
C LEU A 158 -6.27 10.07 17.69
N ASN A 159 -5.51 10.38 16.63
CA ASN A 159 -5.04 9.48 15.59
C ASN A 159 -6.13 8.58 15.02
N ASN A 160 -7.19 9.24 14.53
CA ASN A 160 -8.45 8.60 14.14
C ASN A 160 -8.30 7.53 13.02
N ARG A 161 -7.15 7.47 12.32
CA ARG A 161 -6.89 6.46 11.27
C ARG A 161 -6.66 5.05 11.84
N GLN A 162 -5.98 4.94 12.98
CA GLN A 162 -5.65 3.68 13.63
C GLN A 162 -6.88 3.13 14.34
N THR A 163 -7.64 4.02 14.99
CA THR A 163 -8.95 3.71 15.56
C THR A 163 -9.90 3.20 14.48
N TRP A 164 -9.98 3.89 13.34
CA TRP A 164 -10.78 3.44 12.20
C TRP A 164 -10.40 2.02 11.74
N LEU A 165 -9.09 1.73 11.58
CA LEU A 165 -8.68 0.38 11.16
C LEU A 165 -8.97 -0.68 12.23
N LYS A 166 -8.76 -0.36 13.51
CA LYS A 166 -9.07 -1.25 14.63
C LYS A 166 -10.57 -1.61 14.62
N ASP A 167 -11.44 -0.62 14.47
CA ASP A 167 -12.89 -0.81 14.43
C ASP A 167 -13.30 -1.58 13.17
N PHE A 168 -12.67 -1.31 12.02
CA PHE A 168 -12.90 -2.07 10.79
C PHE A 168 -12.53 -3.55 10.95
N LEU A 169 -11.37 -3.86 11.54
CA LEU A 169 -10.95 -5.23 11.79
C LEU A 169 -11.91 -5.96 12.75
N LEU A 170 -12.39 -5.28 13.80
CA LEU A 170 -13.40 -5.83 14.71
C LEU A 170 -14.71 -6.20 14.00
N LEU A 171 -15.16 -5.37 13.05
CA LEU A 171 -16.35 -5.66 12.24
C LEU A 171 -16.15 -6.82 11.27
N ILE A 172 -14.93 -6.97 10.73
CA ILE A 172 -14.61 -8.05 9.81
C ILE A 172 -14.49 -9.38 10.57
N SER A 173 -13.58 -9.45 11.55
CA SER A 173 -13.27 -10.61 12.36
C SER A 173 -12.37 -10.18 13.53
N PRO A 174 -12.81 -10.31 14.80
CA PRO A 174 -12.00 -10.03 15.97
C PRO A 174 -10.66 -10.81 15.99
N GLU A 175 -10.64 -12.02 15.41
CA GLU A 175 -9.45 -12.85 15.30
C GLU A 175 -8.36 -12.19 14.45
N LEU A 176 -8.72 -11.42 13.42
CA LEU A 176 -7.75 -10.65 12.63
C LEU A 176 -7.10 -9.53 13.47
N LEU A 177 -7.84 -8.91 14.40
CA LEU A 177 -7.27 -7.91 15.30
C LEU A 177 -6.32 -8.55 16.31
N VAL A 178 -6.68 -9.72 16.87
CA VAL A 178 -5.78 -10.49 17.74
C VAL A 178 -4.50 -10.86 16.98
N ALA A 179 -4.63 -11.41 15.77
CA ALA A 179 -3.49 -11.77 14.96
C ALA A 179 -2.62 -10.56 14.56
N LEU A 180 -3.23 -9.40 14.31
CA LEU A 180 -2.49 -8.15 14.12
C LEU A 180 -1.63 -7.82 15.33
N HIS A 181 -2.20 -7.88 16.54
CA HIS A 181 -1.46 -7.61 17.77
C HIS A 181 -0.33 -8.63 18.01
N ASP A 182 -0.54 -9.89 17.65
CA ASP A 182 0.48 -10.93 17.81
C ASP A 182 1.63 -10.79 16.81
N LYS A 183 1.31 -10.42 15.56
CA LYS A 183 2.30 -10.27 14.48
C LYS A 183 3.00 -8.92 14.49
N VAL A 184 2.33 -7.88 14.96
CA VAL A 184 2.84 -6.50 15.03
C VAL A 184 2.53 -5.91 16.42
N PRO A 185 3.23 -6.33 17.49
CA PRO A 185 2.91 -5.95 18.88
C PRO A 185 2.85 -4.44 19.14
N ASP A 186 3.59 -3.65 18.37
CA ASP A 186 3.56 -2.19 18.44
C ASP A 186 2.16 -1.62 18.21
N THR A 187 1.31 -2.31 17.44
CA THR A 187 -0.07 -1.88 17.21
C THR A 187 -0.90 -1.92 18.51
N LYS A 188 -0.76 -2.98 19.31
CA LYS A 188 -1.44 -3.11 20.60
C LYS A 188 -0.94 -2.06 21.60
N THR A 189 0.37 -1.91 21.68
CA THR A 189 1.02 -0.91 22.55
C THR A 189 0.54 0.49 22.22
N TYR A 190 0.44 0.81 20.93
CA TYR A 190 0.00 2.10 20.44
C TYR A 190 -1.49 2.38 20.76
N LEU A 191 -2.38 1.43 20.49
CA LEU A 191 -3.81 1.58 20.81
C LEU A 191 -4.05 1.71 22.32
N ASN A 192 -3.29 0.98 23.15
CA ASN A 192 -3.37 1.10 24.60
C ASN A 192 -2.89 2.48 25.08
N TYR A 193 -1.86 3.05 24.46
CA TYR A 193 -1.42 4.41 24.74
C TYR A 193 -2.54 5.42 24.44
N LEU A 194 -3.16 5.33 23.27
CA LEU A 194 -4.30 6.20 22.92
C LEU A 194 -5.43 6.08 23.94
N ALA A 195 -5.85 4.84 24.27
CA ALA A 195 -6.92 4.59 25.26
C ALA A 195 -6.63 5.23 26.63
N ARG A 196 -5.36 5.29 27.05
CA ARG A 196 -4.98 5.95 28.30
C ARG A 196 -5.05 7.47 28.21
N GLU A 197 -4.70 8.06 27.08
CA GLU A 197 -4.81 9.51 26.89
C GLU A 197 -6.28 9.96 26.80
N PHE A 198 -7.21 9.12 26.32
CA PHE A 198 -8.65 9.42 26.30
C PHE A 198 -9.32 9.43 27.67
N ASN A 199 -8.75 8.75 28.67
CA ASN A 199 -9.35 8.60 30.00
C ASN A 199 -8.79 9.60 31.03
N LYS A 200 -8.03 10.60 30.57
CA LYS A 200 -7.52 11.71 31.39
C LYS A 200 -8.37 12.96 31.16
#